data_AF-A0A523B6J5-F1
#
_entry.id   AF-A0A523B6J5-F1
#
_cell.length_a   1.000
_cell.length_b   1.000
_cell.length_c   1.000
_cell.angle_alpha   90.00
_cell.angle_beta   90.00
_cell.angle_gamma   90.00
#
_symmetry.space_group_name_H-M   'P 1'
#
loop_
_entity.id
_entity.type
_entity.pdbx_description
1 polymer ?
#
loop_
_entity_poly.entity_id
_entity_poly.type
_entity_poly.pdbx_seq_one_letter_code
_entity_poly.pdbx_strand_id
1 'polypeptide(L)' 'MSKKKHCFRSQIYEIDYSKGIIRLRNKLCPRCGRVMANHKNRWSCGYCQYTIFTSIPP' A
#
# COMPACT_ATOMS: atom_id res chain seq x y z
N MET A 1 -9.45 3.37 -25.22
CA MET A 1 -8.53 4.20 -24.40
C MET A 1 -8.88 4.05 -22.93
N SER A 2 -8.03 3.38 -22.14
CA SER A 2 -8.31 3.15 -20.71
C SER A 2 -8.23 4.46 -19.93
N LYS A 3 -9.34 4.89 -19.32
CA LYS A 3 -9.41 6.08 -18.45
C LYS A 3 -8.42 5.92 -17.29
N LYS A 4 -7.38 6.76 -17.24
CA LYS A 4 -6.44 6.79 -16.11
C LYS A 4 -7.17 7.33 -14.88
N LYS A 5 -7.38 6.50 -13.87
CA LYS A 5 -7.88 6.96 -12.56
C LYS A 5 -6.71 7.66 -11.84
N HIS A 6 -6.86 8.95 -11.55
CA HIS A 6 -5.91 9.67 -10.72
C HIS A 6 -6.00 9.12 -9.29
N CYS A 7 -4.99 8.38 -8.85
CA CYS A 7 -4.90 7.89 -7.48
C CYS A 7 -4.16 8.93 -6.64
N PHE A 8 -4.88 9.65 -5.78
CA PHE A 8 -4.28 10.65 -4.91
C PHE A 8 -3.61 9.99 -3.69
N ARG A 9 -2.44 10.50 -3.31
CA ARG A 9 -1.65 10.01 -2.16
C ARG A 9 -2.44 10.01 -0.85
N SER A 10 -3.38 10.93 -0.69
CA SER A 10 -4.24 11.07 0.50
C SER A 10 -5.14 9.86 0.74
N GLN A 11 -5.53 9.12 -0.30
CA GLN A 11 -6.45 7.98 -0.19
C GLN A 11 -5.85 6.78 0.57
N ILE A 12 -4.52 6.77 0.75
CA ILE A 12 -3.77 5.71 1.44
C ILE A 12 -3.89 5.86 2.97
N TYR A 13 -4.34 7.01 3.45
CA TYR A 13 -4.49 7.27 4.88
C TYR A 13 -5.94 7.14 5.33
N GLU A 14 -6.13 6.56 6.50
CA GLU A 14 -7.36 6.57 7.27
C GLU A 14 -7.24 7.57 8.41
N ILE A 15 -8.28 8.38 8.58
CA ILE A 15 -8.34 9.40 9.61
C ILE A 15 -9.53 9.08 10.50
N ASP A 16 -9.26 8.73 11.75
CA ASP A 16 -10.26 8.56 12.80
C ASP A 16 -10.42 9.89 13.54
N TYR A 17 -11.36 10.72 13.08
CA TYR A 17 -11.59 12.07 13.63
C TYR A 17 -11.98 12.05 15.11
N SER A 18 -12.71 11.02 15.57
CA SER A 18 -13.14 10.90 16.97
C SER A 18 -11.97 10.69 17.93
N LYS A 19 -10.88 10.09 17.47
CA LYS A 19 -9.69 9.78 18.28
C LYS A 19 -8.49 10.66 17.93
N GLY A 20 -8.56 11.43 16.85
CA GLY A 20 -7.46 12.22 16.33
C GLY A 20 -6.30 11.38 15.79
N ILE A 21 -6.56 10.14 15.33
CA ILE A 21 -5.52 9.21 14.90
C ILE A 21 -5.50 9.12 13.38
N ILE A 22 -4.30 9.18 12.80
CA ILE A 22 -4.07 8.97 11.37
C ILE A 22 -3.33 7.63 11.21
N ARG A 23 -3.91 6.72 10.43
CA ARG A 23 -3.32 5.39 10.16
C ARG A 23 -3.03 5.23 8.68
N LEU A 24 -1.88 4.64 8.37
CA LEU A 24 -1.56 4.24 7.02
C LEU A 24 -2.24 2.90 6.70
N ARG A 25 -3.08 2.85 5.66
CA ARG A 25 -3.76 1.62 5.22
C ARG A 25 -2.78 0.57 4.67
N ASN A 26 -1.72 1.03 4.01
CA ASN A 26 -0.75 0.17 3.33
C ASN A 26 0.39 -0.24 4.26
N LYS A 27 1.00 -1.40 3.97
CA LYS A 27 2.19 -1.88 4.69
C LYS A 27 3.43 -1.06 4.33
N LEU A 28 4.33 -0.93 5.30
CA LEU A 28 5.69 -0.45 5.08
C LEU A 28 6.59 -1.62 4.68
N CYS A 29 7.53 -1.36 3.76
CA CYS A 29 8.49 -2.34 3.32
C CYS A 29 9.50 -2.65 4.43
N PRO A 30 9.73 -3.92 4.80
CA PRO A 30 10.66 -4.28 5.86
C PRO A 30 12.12 -3.96 5.52
N ARG A 31 12.46 -3.83 4.22
CA ARG A 31 13.84 -3.52 3.79
C ARG A 31 14.15 -2.04 3.73
N CYS A 32 13.17 -1.20 3.38
CA CYS A 32 13.44 0.22 3.08
C CYS A 32 12.46 1.20 3.73
N GLY A 33 11.49 0.73 4.53
CA GLY A 33 10.54 1.57 5.24
C GLY A 33 9.54 2.32 4.37
N ARG A 34 9.56 2.14 3.03
CA ARG A 34 8.61 2.80 2.12
C ARG A 34 7.27 2.09 2.04
N VAL A 35 6.22 2.85 1.75
CA VAL A 35 4.86 2.35 1.53
C VAL A 35 4.84 1.39 0.34
N MET A 36 4.37 0.17 0.57
CA MET A 36 4.20 -0.84 -0.46
C MET A 36 2.86 -0.69 -1.18
N ALA A 37 2.82 -1.09 -2.45
CA ALA A 37 1.59 -1.20 -3.22
C ALA A 37 0.88 -2.51 -2.85
N ASN A 38 -0.39 -2.40 -2.46
CA ASN A 38 -1.24 -3.55 -2.21
C ASN A 38 -1.87 -4.01 -3.52
N HIS A 39 -1.50 -5.19 -4.00
CA HIS A 39 -2.21 -5.90 -5.06
C HIS A 39 -2.97 -7.08 -4.45
N LYS A 40 -4.00 -7.57 -5.16
CA LYS A 40 -4.89 -8.65 -4.69
C LYS A 40 -4.17 -9.88 -4.12
N ASN A 41 -2.99 -10.20 -4.67
CA ASN A 41 -2.20 -11.40 -4.38
C ASN A 41 -0.81 -11.11 -3.79
N ARG A 42 -0.38 -9.84 -3.78
CA ARG A 42 0.99 -9.49 -3.38
C ARG A 42 1.11 -8.06 -2.89
N TRP A 43 2.07 -7.84 -2.01
CA TRP A 43 2.59 -6.52 -1.68
C TRP A 43 3.88 -6.32 -2.43
N SER A 44 3.96 -5.26 -3.23
CA SER A 44 5.18 -4.96 -3.99
C SER A 44 5.71 -3.59 -3.61
N CYS A 45 7.02 -3.51 -3.35
CA CYS A 45 7.71 -2.25 -3.14
C CYS A 45 8.28 -1.76 -4.48
N GLY A 46 7.80 -0.62 -4.98
CA GLY A 46 8.28 -0.06 -6.26
C GLY A 46 9.66 0.59 -6.21
N TYR A 47 10.35 0.59 -5.07
CA TYR A 47 11.72 1.10 -4.98
C TYR A 47 12.75 -0.03 -4.97
N CYS A 48 12.66 -0.95 -4.01
CA CYS A 48 13.62 -2.04 -3.87
C CYS A 48 13.18 -3.33 -4.57
N GLN A 49 12.06 -3.29 -5.29
CA GLN A 49 11.45 -4.42 -6.00
C GLN A 49 11.11 -5.63 -5.11
N TYR A 50 11.14 -5.45 -3.78
CA TYR A 50 10.79 -6.51 -2.84
C TYR A 50 9.30 -6.81 -2.87
N THR A 51 8.95 -8.09 -2.97
CA THR A 51 7.56 -8.53 -3.09
C THR A 51 7.25 -9.57 -2.02
N ILE A 52 6.13 -9.39 -1.33
CA ILE A 52 5.60 -10.32 -0.31
C ILE A 52 4.29 -10.87 -0.87
N PHE A 53 4.23 -12.18 -1.10
CA PHE A 53 3.01 -12.84 -1.53
C PHE A 53 2.14 -13.17 -0.32
N THR A 54 0.88 -12.74 -0.33
CA THR A 54 -0.07 -13.00 0.77
C THR A 54 -0.87 -14.28 0.58
N SER A 55 -0.96 -14.77 -0.66
CA SER A 55 -1.42 -16.13 -0.96
C SER A 55 -0.20 -17.01 -1.16
N ILE A 56 -0.12 -18.10 -0.38
CA ILE A 56 0.83 -19.19 -0.59
C ILE A 56 0.66 -19.67 -2.04
N PRO A 57 1.73 -19.78 -2.84
CA PRO A 57 1.62 -20.42 -4.15
C PRO A 57 1.20 -21.88 -3.93
N PRO A 58 0.25 -22.44 -4.71
CA PRO A 58 0.04 -23.89 -4.72
C PRO A 58 1.32 -24.62 -5.11
#